data_AF-A0A2T2V978-F1
#
_entry.id   AF-A0A2T2V978-F1
#
_cell.length_a   1.000
_cell.length_b   1.000
_cell.length_c   1.000
_cell.angle_alpha   90.00
_cell.angle_beta   90.00
_cell.angle_gamma   90.00
#
_symmetry.space_group_name_H-M   'P 1'
#
loop_
_entity.id
_entity.type
_entity.pdbx_description
1 polymer ?
#
loop_
_entity_poly.entity_id
_entity_poly.type
_entity_poly.pdbx_seq_one_letter_code
_entity_poly.pdbx_strand_id
1 'polypeptide(L)'
;GAEEALAEIYGKWDLNAQRIGTVTESGRVRTYWHGDAVATLDPAHVAGDDVPVYERDTERPAYLDEARAFDADDVPDLDPDDVEDTLTTLLGAPNIASKRWVHEQYDTMVRTNTVVGPGASDAAVVRLKGTGKGLAVKTDCNGRYVYLNPRRGARIAVAEAARNVTCAGGTPVAVTNCCNFGNPHNPEAYWTFAEAIGGMGDACQALGTPVTGGNVSLYNEHPEGAIYPTPTIGMLGVVDDIETQPTTAALQSEGDVLFLL
;
A
#
# COMPACT_ATOMS: atom_id res chain seq x y z
N GLY A 1 32.10 -21.78 -0.25
CA GLY A 1 32.46 -22.87 -1.18
C GLY A 1 31.77 -22.80 -2.53
N ALA A 2 31.44 -21.59 -3.01
CA ALA A 2 30.90 -21.32 -4.35
C ALA A 2 31.37 -19.93 -4.84
N GLU A 3 32.43 -19.39 -4.24
CA GLU A 3 32.92 -18.03 -4.40
C GLU A 3 33.39 -17.78 -5.84
N GLU A 4 34.02 -18.77 -6.46
CA GLU A 4 34.50 -18.70 -7.86
C GLU A 4 33.33 -18.68 -8.84
N ALA A 5 32.34 -19.57 -8.68
CA ALA A 5 31.12 -19.56 -9.48
C ALA A 5 30.33 -18.24 -9.32
N LEU A 6 30.29 -17.67 -8.12
CA LEU A 6 29.71 -16.34 -7.88
C LEU A 6 30.51 -15.25 -8.61
N ALA A 7 31.83 -15.26 -8.52
CA ALA A 7 32.68 -14.30 -9.20
C ALA A 7 32.50 -14.36 -10.73
N GLU A 8 32.36 -15.55 -11.31
CA GLU A 8 32.06 -15.72 -12.74
C GLU A 8 30.71 -15.13 -13.13
N ILE A 9 29.67 -15.36 -12.32
CA ILE A 9 28.33 -14.77 -12.55
C ILE A 9 28.42 -13.25 -12.53
N TYR A 10 29.07 -12.67 -11.53
CA TYR A 10 29.20 -11.22 -11.40
C TYR A 10 30.05 -10.63 -12.53
N GLY A 11 31.17 -11.28 -12.87
CA GLY A 11 32.04 -10.87 -13.98
C GLY A 11 31.32 -10.90 -15.34
N LYS A 12 30.43 -11.88 -15.58
CA LYS A 12 29.59 -11.91 -16.78
C LYS A 12 28.73 -10.65 -16.94
N TRP A 13 28.28 -10.06 -15.83
CA TRP A 13 27.43 -8.87 -15.80
C TRP A 13 28.20 -7.58 -15.50
N ASP A 14 29.54 -7.62 -15.52
CA ASP A 14 30.42 -6.49 -15.16
C ASP A 14 30.11 -5.90 -13.76
N LEU A 15 29.81 -6.79 -12.81
CA LEU A 15 29.51 -6.44 -11.43
C LEU A 15 30.68 -6.80 -10.51
N ASN A 16 30.90 -5.97 -9.49
CA ASN A 16 31.89 -6.23 -8.45
C ASN A 16 31.32 -7.12 -7.35
N ALA A 17 32.06 -8.16 -6.98
CA ALA A 17 31.80 -8.99 -5.79
C ALA A 17 33.07 -9.06 -4.93
N GLN A 18 32.95 -8.75 -3.64
CA GLN A 18 34.07 -8.78 -2.71
C GLN A 18 33.68 -9.51 -1.43
N ARG A 19 34.60 -10.30 -0.88
CA ARG A 19 34.41 -10.95 0.42
C ARG A 19 34.61 -9.93 1.53
N ILE A 20 33.52 -9.52 2.17
CA ILE A 20 33.55 -8.54 3.27
C ILE A 20 33.58 -9.19 4.66
N GLY A 21 33.52 -10.52 4.75
CA GLY A 21 33.48 -11.21 6.04
C GLY A 21 33.45 -12.73 5.93
N THR A 22 33.28 -13.38 7.08
CA THR A 22 33.15 -14.84 7.20
C THR A 22 32.18 -15.15 8.34
N VAL A 23 31.27 -16.10 8.13
CA VAL A 23 30.45 -16.64 9.21
C VAL A 23 31.32 -17.56 10.06
N THR A 24 31.27 -17.40 11.37
CA THR A 24 32.08 -18.18 12.31
C THR A 24 31.18 -18.80 13.38
N GLU A 25 31.68 -19.82 14.07
CA GLU A 25 30.99 -20.47 15.20
C GLU A 25 31.08 -19.66 16.49
N SER A 26 31.68 -18.47 16.47
CA SER A 26 31.97 -17.68 17.68
C SER A 26 30.73 -17.07 18.35
N GLY A 27 29.58 -17.07 17.68
CA GLY A 27 28.34 -16.45 18.17
C GLY A 27 28.43 -14.93 18.34
N ARG A 28 29.43 -14.27 17.71
CA ARG A 28 29.64 -12.82 17.82
C ARG A 28 29.82 -12.19 16.45
N VAL A 29 29.31 -10.97 16.29
CA VAL A 29 29.63 -10.12 15.13
C VAL A 29 30.88 -9.31 15.48
N ARG A 30 31.97 -9.55 14.75
CA ARG A 30 33.24 -8.83 14.94
C ARG A 30 33.53 -7.99 13.71
N THR A 31 33.76 -6.70 13.90
CA THR A 31 34.13 -5.79 12.83
C THR A 31 35.59 -5.36 12.99
N TYR A 32 36.29 -5.28 11.88
CA TYR A 32 37.71 -4.96 11.82
C TYR A 32 37.94 -3.79 10.88
N TRP A 33 38.84 -2.88 11.27
CA TRP A 33 39.29 -1.78 10.43
C TRP A 33 40.82 -1.84 10.35
N HIS A 34 41.37 -1.92 9.14
CA HIS A 34 42.81 -2.12 8.90
C HIS A 34 43.44 -3.30 9.68
N GLY A 35 42.65 -4.33 9.98
CA GLY A 35 43.09 -5.50 10.75
C GLY A 35 42.87 -5.39 12.25
N ASP A 36 42.57 -4.21 12.77
CA ASP A 36 42.28 -3.99 14.19
C ASP A 36 40.80 -4.20 14.49
N ALA A 37 40.49 -4.92 15.57
CA ALA A 37 39.11 -5.12 16.01
C ALA A 37 38.54 -3.80 16.54
N VAL A 38 37.48 -3.29 15.90
CA VAL A 38 36.84 -2.01 16.27
C VAL A 38 35.52 -2.17 16.99
N ALA A 39 34.80 -3.28 16.78
CA ALA A 39 33.65 -3.63 17.59
C ALA A 39 33.47 -5.16 17.67
N THR A 40 32.87 -5.60 18.78
CA THR A 40 32.36 -6.96 18.95
C THR A 40 30.97 -6.85 19.55
N LEU A 41 29.97 -7.35 18.83
CA LEU A 41 28.56 -7.22 19.16
C LEU A 41 27.92 -8.59 19.32
N ASP A 42 26.87 -8.63 20.14
CA ASP A 42 25.88 -9.70 20.08
C ASP A 42 25.11 -9.61 18.75
N PRO A 43 24.90 -10.72 18.02
CA PRO A 43 24.07 -10.72 16.82
C PRO A 43 22.66 -10.14 17.06
N ALA A 44 22.10 -10.33 18.27
CA ALA A 44 20.78 -9.81 18.63
C ALA A 44 20.70 -8.28 18.46
N HIS A 45 21.74 -7.54 18.86
CA HIS A 45 21.79 -6.08 18.73
C HIS A 45 21.84 -5.59 17.28
N VAL A 46 22.29 -6.43 16.35
CA VAL A 46 22.35 -6.08 14.92
C VAL A 46 21.03 -6.45 14.23
N ALA A 47 20.45 -7.58 14.61
CA ALA A 47 19.16 -8.04 14.10
C ALA A 47 17.97 -7.26 14.68
N GLY A 48 18.15 -6.64 15.86
CA GLY A 48 17.09 -5.96 16.59
C GLY A 48 16.23 -6.91 17.44
N ASP A 49 16.68 -8.14 17.68
CA ASP A 49 15.91 -9.18 18.38
C ASP A 49 15.68 -8.87 19.87
N ASP A 50 16.52 -8.00 20.45
CA ASP A 50 16.48 -7.61 21.86
C ASP A 50 16.02 -6.16 22.08
N VAL A 51 15.43 -5.54 21.05
CA VAL A 51 14.87 -4.19 21.17
C VAL A 51 13.58 -4.23 22.01
N PRO A 52 13.45 -3.40 23.05
CA PRO A 52 12.24 -3.36 23.86
C PRO A 52 11.01 -2.99 23.03
N VAL A 53 9.95 -3.77 23.18
CA VAL A 53 8.62 -3.45 22.63
C VAL A 53 7.84 -2.68 23.69
N TYR A 54 7.25 -1.55 23.28
CA TYR A 54 6.50 -0.69 24.17
C TYR A 54 5.00 -0.79 23.88
N GLU A 55 4.24 -1.14 24.90
CA GLU A 55 2.82 -0.81 24.95
C GLU A 55 2.69 0.64 25.42
N ARG A 56 1.81 1.41 24.78
CA ARG A 56 1.61 2.83 25.09
C ARG A 56 0.16 3.10 25.44
N ASP A 57 -0.03 4.16 26.22
CA ASP A 57 -1.36 4.67 26.54
C ASP A 57 -2.07 5.11 25.25
N THR A 58 -3.37 4.86 25.20
CA THR A 58 -4.25 5.23 24.08
C THR A 58 -5.39 6.09 24.59
N GLU A 59 -5.67 7.19 23.90
CA GLU A 59 -6.81 8.07 24.19
C GLU A 59 -7.57 8.32 22.90
N ARG A 60 -8.92 8.29 22.94
CA ARG A 60 -9.69 8.62 21.74
C ARG A 60 -9.61 10.14 21.50
N PRO A 61 -9.25 10.59 20.27
CA PRO A 61 -9.18 12.02 19.99
C PRO A 61 -10.48 12.77 20.21
N ALA A 62 -10.42 13.90 20.90
CA ALA A 62 -11.61 14.71 21.23
C ALA A 62 -12.28 15.31 19.99
N TYR A 63 -11.51 15.65 18.94
CA TYR A 63 -12.05 16.22 17.70
C TYR A 63 -13.06 15.29 17.01
N LEU A 64 -13.02 13.99 17.30
CA LEU A 64 -13.94 13.02 16.71
C LEU A 64 -15.39 13.21 17.17
N ASP A 65 -15.63 13.89 18.29
CA ASP A 65 -17.00 14.22 18.72
C ASP A 65 -17.60 15.28 17.81
N GLU A 66 -16.86 16.35 17.53
CA GLU A 66 -17.26 17.41 16.61
C GLU A 66 -17.38 16.88 15.17
N ALA A 67 -16.35 16.17 14.69
CA ALA A 67 -16.32 15.67 13.32
C ALA A 67 -17.45 14.66 13.01
N ARG A 68 -17.95 13.97 14.03
CA ARG A 68 -19.05 12.99 13.89
C ARG A 68 -20.42 13.54 14.27
N ALA A 69 -20.49 14.78 14.76
CA ALA A 69 -21.74 15.48 14.99
C ALA A 69 -22.39 15.93 13.67
N PHE A 70 -21.63 15.95 12.57
CA PHE A 70 -22.13 16.26 11.24
C PHE A 70 -23.12 15.20 10.74
N ASP A 71 -24.32 15.63 10.36
CA ASP A 71 -25.29 14.81 9.64
C ASP A 71 -25.15 15.05 8.14
N ALA A 72 -25.02 13.98 7.37
CA ALA A 72 -24.95 14.09 5.92
C ALA A 72 -26.30 14.51 5.30
N ASP A 73 -27.41 14.23 6.00
CA ASP A 73 -28.76 14.62 5.58
C ASP A 73 -29.00 16.14 5.70
N ASP A 74 -28.13 16.87 6.42
CA ASP A 74 -28.15 18.34 6.48
C ASP A 74 -27.57 18.99 5.22
N VAL A 75 -26.91 18.22 4.34
CA VAL A 75 -26.43 18.72 3.05
C VAL A 75 -27.60 18.74 2.08
N PRO A 76 -28.03 19.92 1.58
CA PRO A 76 -29.14 19.98 0.65
C PRO A 76 -28.78 19.27 -0.66
N ASP A 77 -29.79 18.67 -1.29
CA ASP A 77 -29.68 18.16 -2.64
C ASP A 77 -29.22 19.27 -3.60
N LEU A 78 -28.44 18.87 -4.59
CA LEU A 78 -27.92 19.79 -5.59
C LEU A 78 -29.05 20.32 -6.48
N ASP A 79 -29.12 21.63 -6.65
CA ASP A 79 -30.04 22.23 -7.63
C ASP A 79 -29.65 21.75 -9.03
N PRO A 80 -30.60 21.32 -9.88
CA PRO A 80 -30.33 20.94 -11.27
C PRO A 80 -29.49 21.95 -12.04
N ASP A 81 -29.65 23.25 -11.76
CA ASP A 81 -28.89 24.32 -12.43
C ASP A 81 -27.40 24.34 -12.01
N ASP A 82 -27.06 23.80 -10.84
CA ASP A 82 -25.69 23.75 -10.30
C ASP A 82 -24.93 22.44 -10.64
N VAL A 83 -25.60 21.48 -11.30
CA VAL A 83 -25.04 20.14 -11.58
C VAL A 83 -23.79 20.21 -12.47
N GLU A 84 -23.84 21.00 -13.54
CA GLU A 84 -22.73 21.12 -14.51
C GLU A 84 -21.49 21.73 -13.84
N ASP A 85 -21.67 22.81 -13.09
CA ASP A 85 -20.59 23.51 -12.39
C ASP A 85 -19.99 22.65 -11.28
N THR A 86 -20.82 21.92 -10.55
CA THR A 86 -20.36 21.00 -9.49
C THR A 86 -19.56 19.85 -10.08
N LEU A 87 -20.07 19.20 -11.13
CA LEU A 87 -19.35 18.13 -11.81
C LEU A 87 -18.01 18.63 -12.36
N THR A 88 -18.00 19.79 -12.99
CA THR A 88 -16.78 20.41 -13.53
C THR A 88 -15.77 20.70 -12.41
N THR A 89 -16.25 21.19 -11.26
CA THR A 89 -15.42 21.42 -10.08
C THR A 89 -14.81 20.11 -9.55
N LEU A 90 -15.60 19.04 -9.45
CA LEU A 90 -15.12 17.73 -9.03
C LEU A 90 -14.07 17.17 -9.99
N LEU A 91 -14.32 17.21 -11.30
CA LEU A 91 -13.39 16.73 -12.32
C LEU A 91 -12.10 17.56 -12.38
N GLY A 92 -12.15 18.84 -12.00
CA GLY A 92 -10.99 19.72 -11.87
C GLY A 92 -10.14 19.48 -10.62
N ALA A 93 -10.68 18.80 -9.59
CA ALA A 93 -9.95 18.56 -8.35
C ALA A 93 -8.79 17.57 -8.58
N PRO A 94 -7.54 17.88 -8.16
CA PRO A 94 -6.38 17.02 -8.41
C PRO A 94 -6.53 15.57 -7.91
N ASN A 95 -7.32 15.35 -6.86
CA ASN A 95 -7.60 14.02 -6.32
C ASN A 95 -8.46 13.16 -7.28
N ILE A 96 -9.32 13.78 -8.10
CA ILE A 96 -10.23 13.10 -9.04
C ILE A 96 -9.68 13.14 -10.47
N ALA A 97 -9.12 14.28 -10.89
CA ALA A 97 -8.64 14.54 -12.24
C ALA A 97 -7.71 13.45 -12.80
N SER A 98 -7.59 13.36 -14.13
CA SER A 98 -6.76 12.37 -14.80
C SER A 98 -5.32 12.37 -14.29
N LYS A 99 -4.80 11.17 -13.98
CA LYS A 99 -3.40 10.96 -13.56
C LYS A 99 -2.48 10.63 -14.75
N ARG A 100 -2.95 10.86 -15.98
CA ARG A 100 -2.22 10.59 -17.24
C ARG A 100 -0.82 11.18 -17.27
N TRP A 101 -0.70 12.44 -16.84
CA TRP A 101 0.59 13.13 -16.82
C TRP A 101 1.63 12.39 -15.97
N VAL A 102 1.21 11.69 -14.90
CA VAL A 102 2.11 10.93 -14.03
C VAL A 102 2.60 9.69 -14.77
N HIS A 103 1.68 8.87 -15.28
CA HIS A 103 2.06 7.55 -15.77
C HIS A 103 2.66 7.54 -17.18
N GLU A 104 2.45 8.57 -18.01
CA GLU A 104 3.11 8.68 -19.32
C GLU A 104 4.60 9.02 -19.23
N GLN A 105 5.09 9.40 -18.05
CA GLN A 105 6.52 9.60 -17.81
C GLN A 105 7.29 8.29 -17.64
N TYR A 106 6.58 7.18 -17.46
CA TYR A 106 7.18 5.87 -17.21
C TYR A 106 6.89 4.93 -18.37
N ASP A 107 7.86 4.06 -18.66
CA ASP A 107 7.61 2.93 -19.54
C ASP A 107 6.69 1.92 -18.84
N THR A 108 5.65 1.50 -19.55
CA THR A 108 4.64 0.55 -19.05
C THR A 108 4.71 -0.80 -19.77
N MET A 109 5.70 -1.01 -20.65
CA MET A 109 5.75 -2.15 -21.59
C MET A 109 7.04 -2.97 -21.53
N VAL A 110 8.05 -2.55 -20.78
CA VAL A 110 9.32 -3.25 -20.62
C VAL A 110 9.07 -4.66 -20.11
N ARG A 111 9.76 -5.61 -20.73
CA ARG A 111 9.56 -7.07 -20.60
C ARG A 111 8.22 -7.60 -21.12
N THR A 112 7.40 -6.77 -21.78
CA THR A 112 6.14 -7.15 -22.46
C THR A 112 5.18 -7.96 -21.58
N ASN A 113 5.13 -7.65 -20.28
CA ASN A 113 4.29 -8.36 -19.33
C ASN A 113 2.96 -7.65 -19.06
N THR A 114 2.78 -6.39 -19.44
CA THR A 114 1.55 -5.63 -19.14
C THR A 114 0.39 -6.15 -19.98
N VAL A 115 -0.72 -6.48 -19.33
CA VAL A 115 -1.99 -6.88 -19.96
C VAL A 115 -2.95 -5.68 -19.93
N VAL A 116 -3.11 -5.07 -18.75
CA VAL A 116 -3.89 -3.85 -18.56
C VAL A 116 -2.98 -2.79 -17.95
N GLY A 117 -2.79 -1.70 -18.68
CA GLY A 117 -1.95 -0.59 -18.28
C GLY A 117 -2.66 0.41 -17.35
N PRO A 118 -1.92 1.40 -16.83
CA PRO A 118 -2.50 2.44 -15.97
C PRO A 118 -3.58 3.23 -16.72
N GLY A 119 -4.66 3.57 -16.00
CA GLY A 119 -5.76 4.40 -16.50
C GLY A 119 -6.81 3.66 -17.33
N ALA A 120 -6.57 2.40 -17.73
CA ALA A 120 -7.56 1.62 -18.48
C ALA A 120 -8.56 0.89 -17.57
N SER A 121 -8.18 0.55 -16.34
CA SER A 121 -9.00 -0.22 -15.39
C SER A 121 -8.72 0.24 -13.95
N ASP A 122 -9.49 -0.32 -13.02
CA ASP A 122 -9.37 -0.05 -11.59
C ASP A 122 -8.09 -0.63 -10.98
N ALA A 123 -7.48 -1.65 -11.58
CA ALA A 123 -6.17 -2.18 -11.17
C ALA A 123 -5.29 -2.49 -12.39
N ALA A 124 -3.97 -2.51 -12.20
CA ALA A 124 -3.05 -2.93 -13.25
C ALA A 124 -3.00 -4.46 -13.32
N VAL A 125 -2.94 -5.03 -14.52
CA VAL A 125 -2.83 -6.49 -14.71
C VAL A 125 -1.54 -6.82 -15.43
N VAL A 126 -0.73 -7.67 -14.79
CA VAL A 126 0.59 -8.08 -15.29
C VAL A 126 0.61 -9.60 -15.52
N ARG A 127 1.00 -10.01 -16.72
CA ARG A 127 1.10 -11.40 -17.17
C ARG A 127 2.17 -12.17 -16.40
N LEU A 128 1.82 -13.38 -15.97
CA LEU A 128 2.76 -14.40 -15.53
C LEU A 128 3.11 -15.32 -16.71
N LYS A 129 4.28 -15.09 -17.31
CA LYS A 129 4.71 -15.78 -18.54
C LYS A 129 4.67 -17.30 -18.42
N GLY A 130 4.14 -17.95 -19.46
CA GLY A 130 4.07 -19.41 -19.56
C GLY A 130 2.92 -20.06 -18.79
N THR A 131 2.03 -19.28 -18.16
CA THR A 131 0.97 -19.83 -17.29
C THR A 131 -0.46 -19.56 -17.74
N GLY A 132 -0.67 -18.61 -18.66
CA GLY A 132 -2.01 -18.08 -18.98
C GLY A 132 -2.61 -17.18 -17.90
N LYS A 133 -1.97 -17.08 -16.72
CA LYS A 133 -2.42 -16.31 -15.57
C LYS A 133 -1.79 -14.91 -15.51
N GLY A 134 -2.39 -14.06 -14.68
CA GLY A 134 -1.92 -12.71 -14.41
C GLY A 134 -2.02 -12.33 -12.94
N LEU A 135 -1.40 -11.22 -12.60
CA LEU A 135 -1.46 -10.59 -11.29
C LEU A 135 -2.14 -9.24 -11.44
N ALA A 136 -3.25 -9.05 -10.74
CA ALA A 136 -3.91 -7.76 -10.59
C ALA A 136 -3.33 -7.05 -9.36
N VAL A 137 -2.90 -5.80 -9.51
CA VAL A 137 -2.28 -5.03 -8.43
C VAL A 137 -2.87 -3.63 -8.32
N LYS A 138 -3.13 -3.21 -7.09
CA LYS A 138 -3.67 -1.90 -6.78
C LYS A 138 -3.16 -1.39 -5.44
N THR A 139 -3.08 -0.06 -5.30
CA THR A 139 -2.86 0.61 -4.02
C THR A 139 -3.97 1.60 -3.74
N ASP A 140 -4.56 1.58 -2.54
CA ASP A 140 -5.63 2.49 -2.13
C ASP A 140 -5.50 2.92 -0.67
N CYS A 141 -5.90 4.16 -0.39
CA CYS A 141 -6.19 4.68 0.95
C CYS A 141 -6.77 6.09 0.85
N ASN A 142 -7.87 6.33 1.57
CA ASN A 142 -8.40 7.65 1.79
C ASN A 142 -8.14 8.09 3.24
N GLY A 143 -7.07 8.88 3.46
CA GLY A 143 -6.68 9.33 4.80
C GLY A 143 -7.74 10.16 5.51
N ARG A 144 -8.65 10.83 4.78
CA ARG A 144 -9.77 11.57 5.40
C ARG A 144 -10.77 10.63 6.05
N TYR A 145 -11.04 9.48 5.44
CA TYR A 145 -11.94 8.48 6.04
C TYR A 145 -11.32 7.87 7.31
N VAL A 146 -10.02 7.63 7.29
CA VAL A 146 -9.29 7.13 8.47
C VAL A 146 -9.24 8.20 9.56
N TYR A 147 -9.04 9.47 9.21
CA TYR A 147 -9.11 10.58 10.16
C TYR A 147 -10.48 10.66 10.85
N LEU A 148 -11.59 10.60 10.11
CA LEU A 148 -12.94 10.69 10.68
C LEU A 148 -13.36 9.43 11.47
N ASN A 149 -12.88 8.27 11.05
CA ASN A 149 -13.12 7.01 11.74
C ASN A 149 -11.99 6.00 11.43
N PRO A 150 -10.97 5.87 12.30
CA PRO A 150 -9.77 5.11 11.95
C PRO A 150 -10.05 3.64 11.62
N ARG A 151 -10.88 2.98 12.43
CA ARG A 151 -11.24 1.58 12.20
C ARG A 151 -12.07 1.39 10.94
N ARG A 152 -13.11 2.20 10.73
CA ARG A 152 -13.97 2.09 9.53
C ARG A 152 -13.22 2.53 8.26
N GLY A 153 -12.46 3.62 8.32
CA GLY A 153 -11.66 4.12 7.21
C GLY A 153 -10.60 3.11 6.76
N ALA A 154 -9.93 2.44 7.71
CA ALA A 154 -8.99 1.37 7.38
C ALA A 154 -9.67 0.15 6.74
N ARG A 155 -10.86 -0.25 7.24
CA ARG A 155 -11.67 -1.28 6.57
C ARG A 155 -12.04 -0.87 5.14
N ILE A 156 -12.42 0.39 4.93
CA ILE A 156 -12.75 0.93 3.61
C ILE A 156 -11.53 0.86 2.69
N ALA A 157 -10.33 1.22 3.14
CA ALA A 157 -9.12 1.16 2.32
C ALA A 157 -8.82 -0.27 1.84
N VAL A 158 -8.97 -1.28 2.72
CA VAL A 158 -8.82 -2.70 2.33
C VAL A 158 -9.91 -3.12 1.34
N ALA A 159 -11.16 -2.73 1.61
CA ALA A 159 -12.29 -3.07 0.76
C ALA A 159 -12.21 -2.39 -0.63
N GLU A 160 -11.72 -1.16 -0.71
CA GLU A 160 -11.49 -0.44 -1.96
C GLU A 160 -10.42 -1.13 -2.80
N ALA A 161 -9.28 -1.49 -2.20
CA ALA A 161 -8.23 -2.23 -2.90
C ALA A 161 -8.70 -3.61 -3.40
N ALA A 162 -9.49 -4.32 -2.60
CA ALA A 162 -10.11 -5.59 -3.00
C ALA A 162 -11.11 -5.39 -4.14
N ARG A 163 -11.95 -4.36 -4.06
CA ARG A 163 -12.93 -4.02 -5.10
C ARG A 163 -12.24 -3.69 -6.41
N ASN A 164 -11.20 -2.85 -6.39
CA ASN A 164 -10.46 -2.46 -7.58
C ASN A 164 -9.76 -3.65 -8.25
N VAL A 165 -9.17 -4.55 -7.46
CA VAL A 165 -8.63 -5.82 -7.97
C VAL A 165 -9.72 -6.69 -8.61
N THR A 166 -10.88 -6.78 -7.97
CA THR A 166 -12.03 -7.55 -8.47
C THR A 166 -12.60 -6.95 -9.76
N CYS A 167 -12.75 -5.63 -9.82
CA CYS A 167 -13.22 -4.89 -10.99
C CYS A 167 -12.25 -4.94 -12.17
N ALA A 168 -11.01 -5.36 -11.96
CA ALA A 168 -10.02 -5.65 -13.02
C ALA A 168 -9.95 -7.14 -13.40
N GLY A 169 -10.84 -7.98 -12.85
CA GLY A 169 -10.93 -9.42 -13.15
C GLY A 169 -10.05 -10.31 -12.26
N GLY A 170 -9.44 -9.78 -11.20
CA GLY A 170 -8.60 -10.54 -10.27
C GLY A 170 -9.36 -10.99 -9.02
N THR A 171 -9.02 -12.17 -8.50
CA THR A 171 -9.45 -12.59 -7.14
C THR A 171 -8.44 -12.09 -6.12
N PRO A 172 -8.82 -11.25 -5.14
CA PRO A 172 -7.90 -10.79 -4.08
C PRO A 172 -7.32 -11.96 -3.27
N VAL A 173 -6.00 -11.97 -3.05
CA VAL A 173 -5.32 -13.08 -2.34
C VAL A 173 -4.35 -12.65 -1.24
N ALA A 174 -3.84 -11.41 -1.28
CA ALA A 174 -2.86 -10.95 -0.28
C ALA A 174 -2.83 -9.43 -0.19
N VAL A 175 -2.38 -8.95 0.97
CA VAL A 175 -2.23 -7.54 1.29
C VAL A 175 -0.80 -7.23 1.70
N THR A 176 -0.31 -6.07 1.28
CA THR A 176 0.79 -5.36 1.94
C THR A 176 0.27 -4.02 2.45
N ASN A 177 0.85 -3.49 3.53
CA ASN A 177 0.47 -2.17 4.02
C ASN A 177 1.67 -1.22 4.15
N CYS A 178 1.42 0.06 3.98
CA CYS A 178 2.38 1.12 4.29
C CYS A 178 1.70 2.07 5.26
N CYS A 179 1.94 1.86 6.54
CA CYS A 179 1.32 2.59 7.64
C CYS A 179 2.08 3.88 7.90
N ASN A 180 1.47 5.04 7.61
CA ASN A 180 2.06 6.36 7.90
C ASN A 180 1.22 7.09 8.93
N PHE A 181 1.78 7.31 10.11
CA PHE A 181 1.10 7.91 11.27
C PHE A 181 2.01 8.92 11.98
N GLY A 182 1.40 9.74 12.85
CA GLY A 182 2.09 10.74 13.66
C GLY A 182 2.95 10.14 14.77
N ASN A 183 3.35 10.98 15.72
CA ASN A 183 4.19 10.56 16.85
C ASN A 183 3.46 9.58 17.80
N PRO A 184 3.99 8.37 18.02
CA PRO A 184 3.36 7.35 18.85
C PRO A 184 3.38 7.68 20.35
N HIS A 185 4.09 8.72 20.78
CA HIS A 185 4.05 9.21 22.16
C HIS A 185 2.79 10.02 22.47
N ASN A 186 2.06 10.48 21.44
CA ASN A 186 0.75 11.08 21.61
C ASN A 186 -0.31 9.96 21.74
N PRO A 187 -1.02 9.84 22.88
CA PRO A 187 -2.04 8.81 23.08
C PRO A 187 -3.14 8.81 22.02
N GLU A 188 -3.51 9.98 21.47
CA GLU A 188 -4.51 10.11 20.41
C GLU A 188 -4.03 9.56 19.06
N ALA A 189 -2.77 9.84 18.72
CA ALA A 189 -2.15 9.33 17.51
C ALA A 189 -1.93 7.81 17.59
N TYR A 190 -1.52 7.32 18.76
CA TYR A 190 -1.33 5.89 19.00
C TYR A 190 -2.66 5.13 19.02
N TRP A 191 -3.71 5.69 19.61
CA TRP A 191 -5.08 5.15 19.52
C TRP A 191 -5.55 5.05 18.07
N THR A 192 -5.33 6.11 17.29
CA THR A 192 -5.70 6.16 15.87
C THR A 192 -4.97 5.09 15.06
N PHE A 193 -3.68 4.89 15.34
CA PHE A 193 -2.90 3.80 14.76
C PHE A 193 -3.47 2.43 15.13
N ALA A 194 -3.71 2.17 16.42
CA ALA A 194 -4.26 0.90 16.89
C ALA A 194 -5.63 0.57 16.25
N GLU A 195 -6.53 1.56 16.18
CA GLU A 195 -7.84 1.39 15.55
C GLU A 195 -7.75 1.14 14.05
N ALA A 196 -6.82 1.81 13.35
CA ALA A 196 -6.57 1.56 11.93
C ALA A 196 -6.01 0.15 11.69
N ILE A 197 -5.06 -0.33 12.51
CA ILE A 197 -4.56 -1.71 12.45
C ILE A 197 -5.70 -2.70 12.68
N GLY A 198 -6.52 -2.49 13.71
CA GLY A 198 -7.69 -3.33 13.99
C GLY A 198 -8.69 -3.36 12.84
N GLY A 199 -8.94 -2.21 12.21
CA GLY A 199 -9.82 -2.09 11.05
C GLY A 199 -9.29 -2.85 9.83
N MET A 200 -8.00 -2.73 9.52
CA MET A 200 -7.38 -3.53 8.46
C MET A 200 -7.49 -5.02 8.75
N GLY A 201 -7.20 -5.43 9.99
CA GLY A 201 -7.31 -6.82 10.43
C GLY A 201 -8.70 -7.40 10.24
N ASP A 202 -9.74 -6.68 10.66
CA ASP A 202 -11.14 -7.10 10.49
C ASP A 202 -11.49 -7.32 9.00
N ALA A 203 -11.08 -6.38 8.14
CA ALA A 203 -11.36 -6.47 6.71
C ALA A 203 -10.59 -7.60 6.02
N CYS A 204 -9.32 -7.79 6.38
CA CYS A 204 -8.48 -8.88 5.87
C CYS A 204 -9.04 -10.25 6.28
N GLN A 205 -9.52 -10.40 7.51
CA GLN A 205 -10.19 -11.61 7.97
C GLN A 205 -11.49 -11.88 7.20
N ALA A 206 -12.32 -10.85 6.99
CA ALA A 206 -13.57 -11.00 6.25
C ALA A 206 -13.36 -11.38 4.78
N LEU A 207 -12.30 -10.87 4.15
CA LEU A 207 -11.98 -11.11 2.75
C LEU A 207 -11.07 -12.33 2.53
N GLY A 208 -10.54 -12.94 3.59
CA GLY A 208 -9.59 -14.03 3.49
C GLY A 208 -8.25 -13.61 2.88
N THR A 209 -7.84 -12.35 3.04
CA THR A 209 -6.64 -11.76 2.43
C THR A 209 -5.55 -11.51 3.49
N PRO A 210 -4.57 -12.42 3.67
CA PRO A 210 -3.51 -12.24 4.66
C PRO A 210 -2.61 -11.06 4.34
N VAL A 211 -2.10 -10.40 5.38
CA VAL A 211 -1.04 -9.40 5.28
C VAL A 211 0.31 -10.12 5.16
N THR A 212 0.97 -10.03 4.01
CA THR A 212 2.22 -10.76 3.70
C THR A 212 3.48 -9.92 3.87
N GLY A 213 3.33 -8.62 4.16
CA GLY A 213 4.42 -7.69 4.38
C GLY A 213 3.91 -6.28 4.61
N GLY A 214 4.83 -5.36 4.88
CA GLY A 214 4.47 -3.96 5.00
C GLY A 214 5.60 -3.07 5.51
N ASN A 215 5.24 -1.82 5.78
CA ASN A 215 6.10 -0.79 6.34
C ASN A 215 5.33 -0.01 7.40
N VAL A 216 6.04 0.46 8.43
CA VAL A 216 5.49 1.37 9.43
C VAL A 216 6.40 2.59 9.52
N SER A 217 5.85 3.74 9.16
CA SER A 217 6.45 5.06 9.30
C SER A 217 5.69 5.83 10.38
N LEU A 218 6.38 6.17 11.46
CA LEU A 218 5.86 6.96 12.57
C LEU A 218 6.53 8.33 12.61
N TYR A 219 6.05 9.23 13.47
CA TYR A 219 6.56 10.60 13.59
C TYR A 219 6.36 11.46 12.33
N ASN A 220 5.34 11.14 11.51
CA ASN A 220 4.96 11.96 10.37
C ASN A 220 4.11 13.15 10.83
N GLU A 221 4.78 14.18 11.31
CA GLU A 221 4.17 15.40 11.80
C GLU A 221 5.02 16.62 11.50
N HIS A 222 4.38 17.77 11.53
CA HIS A 222 4.98 19.09 11.39
C HIS A 222 4.39 20.00 12.48
N PRO A 223 4.89 21.25 12.67
CA PRO A 223 4.46 22.09 13.78
C PRO A 223 2.94 22.34 13.88
N GLU A 224 2.20 22.21 12.77
CA GLU A 224 0.74 22.39 12.74
C GLU A 224 -0.05 21.10 13.06
N GLY A 225 0.61 19.95 13.10
CA GLY A 225 -0.02 18.68 13.48
C GLY A 225 0.54 17.45 12.75
N ALA A 226 -0.04 16.30 13.06
CA ALA A 226 0.23 15.06 12.35
C ALA A 226 -0.41 15.06 10.95
N ILE A 227 0.15 14.26 10.04
CA ILE A 227 -0.53 13.96 8.77
C ILE A 227 -1.88 13.27 9.01
N TYR A 228 -2.73 13.23 7.99
CA TYR A 228 -3.85 12.29 8.03
C TYR A 228 -3.34 10.85 8.19
N PRO A 229 -3.98 10.05 9.06
CA PRO A 229 -3.63 8.65 9.22
C PRO A 229 -3.74 7.93 7.88
N THR A 230 -2.63 7.35 7.40
CA THR A 230 -2.54 6.83 6.03
C THR A 230 -2.00 5.40 6.02
N PRO A 231 -2.84 4.39 6.32
CA PRO A 231 -2.54 2.98 6.14
C PRO A 231 -2.76 2.59 4.67
N THR A 232 -1.85 2.96 3.77
CA THR A 232 -1.97 2.61 2.35
C THR A 232 -1.96 1.10 2.18
N ILE A 233 -2.98 0.57 1.52
CA ILE A 233 -3.13 -0.85 1.23
C ILE A 233 -2.60 -1.10 -0.17
N GLY A 234 -1.67 -2.04 -0.32
CA GLY A 234 -1.37 -2.68 -1.60
C GLY A 234 -2.04 -4.03 -1.65
N MET A 235 -2.86 -4.28 -2.68
CA MET A 235 -3.55 -5.56 -2.85
C MET A 235 -3.04 -6.31 -4.07
N LEU A 236 -2.81 -7.61 -3.87
CA LEU A 236 -2.50 -8.56 -4.93
C LEU A 236 -3.72 -9.44 -5.19
N GLY A 237 -4.10 -9.57 -6.45
CA GLY A 237 -5.06 -10.55 -6.92
C GLY A 237 -4.51 -11.45 -8.01
N VAL A 238 -5.12 -12.61 -8.17
CA VAL A 238 -4.81 -13.57 -9.25
C VAL A 238 -5.87 -13.48 -10.33
N VAL A 239 -5.43 -13.34 -11.56
CA VAL A 239 -6.25 -13.49 -12.77
C VAL A 239 -5.95 -14.88 -13.34
N ASP A 240 -6.96 -15.73 -13.44
CA ASP A 240 -6.80 -17.12 -13.89
C ASP A 240 -6.63 -17.24 -15.41
N ASP A 241 -7.28 -16.37 -16.18
CA ASP A 241 -7.16 -16.31 -17.63
C ASP A 241 -7.05 -14.85 -18.08
N ILE A 242 -5.83 -14.46 -18.49
CA ILE A 242 -5.53 -13.10 -18.94
C ILE A 242 -6.13 -12.76 -20.31
N GLU A 243 -6.67 -13.72 -21.05
CA GLU A 243 -7.30 -13.47 -22.35
C GLU A 243 -8.77 -13.05 -22.19
N THR A 244 -9.45 -13.49 -21.13
CA THR A 244 -10.91 -13.31 -21.00
C THR A 244 -11.36 -12.56 -19.75
N GLN A 245 -10.57 -12.58 -18.66
CA GLN A 245 -11.00 -12.01 -17.38
C GLN A 245 -10.65 -10.53 -17.18
N PRO A 246 -9.52 -10.00 -17.69
CA PRO A 246 -9.21 -8.59 -17.50
C PRO A 246 -10.29 -7.68 -18.09
N THR A 247 -10.74 -6.73 -17.29
CA THR A 247 -11.78 -5.76 -17.64
C THR A 247 -11.23 -4.34 -17.63
N THR A 248 -11.88 -3.45 -18.38
CA THR A 248 -11.55 -2.02 -18.45
C THR A 248 -12.77 -1.17 -18.09
N ALA A 249 -12.55 0.07 -17.65
CA ALA A 249 -13.62 0.95 -17.19
C ALA A 249 -14.45 1.57 -18.33
N ALA A 250 -13.95 1.56 -19.56
CA ALA A 250 -14.63 2.16 -20.70
C ALA A 250 -15.79 1.27 -21.19
N LEU A 251 -16.90 1.90 -21.58
CA LEU A 251 -17.97 1.25 -22.34
C LEU A 251 -17.41 0.74 -23.69
N GLN A 252 -17.75 -0.49 -24.05
CA GLN A 252 -17.10 -1.19 -25.17
C GLN A 252 -17.93 -1.10 -26.45
N SER A 253 -19.26 -1.13 -26.34
CA SER A 253 -20.14 -1.24 -27.50
C SER A 253 -21.42 -0.42 -27.34
N GLU A 254 -21.94 0.05 -28.47
CA GLU A 254 -23.28 0.63 -28.51
C GLU A 254 -24.32 -0.44 -28.11
N GLY A 255 -25.25 -0.06 -27.24
CA GLY A 255 -26.25 -0.98 -26.70
C GLY A 255 -25.84 -1.71 -25.42
N ASP A 256 -24.63 -1.48 -24.90
CA ASP A 256 -24.25 -1.94 -23.55
C ASP A 256 -25.25 -1.43 -22.50
N VAL A 257 -25.60 -2.28 -21.54
CA VAL A 257 -26.53 -1.96 -20.44
C VAL A 257 -25.75 -1.74 -19.15
N LEU A 258 -26.02 -0.63 -18.48
CA LEU A 258 -25.39 -0.26 -17.21
C LEU A 258 -26.21 -0.75 -16.01
N PHE A 259 -25.54 -1.44 -15.08
CA PHE A 259 -26.11 -1.86 -13.79
C PHE A 259 -25.30 -1.26 -12.65
N LEU A 260 -25.97 -0.91 -11.55
CA LEU A 260 -25.36 -0.51 -10.29
C LEU A 260 -25.65 -1.61 -9.26
N LEU A 261 -24.59 -2.11 -8.62
CA LEU A 261 -24.65 -3.17 -7.61
C LEU A 261 -24.60 -2.60 -6.19
#